data_AF-A0A7K3Z4K6-F1
#
_entry.id   AF-A0A7K3Z4K6-F1
#
_cell.length_a   1.000
_cell.length_b   1.000
_cell.length_c   1.000
_cell.angle_alpha   90.00
_cell.angle_beta   90.00
_cell.angle_gamma   90.00
#
_symmetry.space_group_name_H-M   'P 1'
#
loop_
_entity.id
_entity.type
_entity.pdbx_description
1 polymer ?
#
loop_
_entity_poly.entity_id
_entity_poly.type
_entity_poly.pdbx_seq_one_letter_code
_entity_poly.pdbx_strand_id
1 'polypeptide(L)'
;MSWLSSLKLHKDEKIIDSWQGTREVIGPEYTPSGSQNDKEKVTANVQKDGLLVLTNQRLVFLEGQEPDFKKVGASIKVSLDDVDDVLFER
;
A
#
# COMPACT_ATOMS: atom_id res chain seq x y z
N MET A 1 2.68 18.66 -2.25
CA MET A 1 3.71 18.03 -1.41
C MET A 1 4.06 16.71 -2.06
N SER A 2 5.34 16.42 -2.28
CA SER A 2 5.78 15.19 -2.95
C SER A 2 5.73 14.01 -1.96
N TRP A 3 5.21 12.86 -2.39
CA TRP A 3 5.16 11.62 -1.60
C TRP A 3 6.54 11.13 -1.12
N LEU A 4 7.62 11.63 -1.74
CA LEU A 4 9.00 11.34 -1.36
C LEU A 4 9.29 11.58 0.12
N SER A 5 8.65 12.57 0.75
CA SER A 5 8.83 12.84 2.18
C SER A 5 8.19 11.79 3.10
N SER A 6 7.27 10.97 2.58
CA SER A 6 6.65 9.86 3.32
C SER A 6 7.55 8.61 3.38
N LEU A 7 8.63 8.56 2.59
CA LEU A 7 9.54 7.42 2.54
C LEU A 7 10.85 7.72 3.29
N LYS A 8 11.11 6.97 4.37
CA LYS A 8 12.39 7.00 5.08
C LYS A 8 13.37 6.02 4.45
N LEU A 9 14.28 6.53 3.64
CA LEU A 9 15.35 5.77 3.00
C LEU A 9 16.51 5.50 3.98
N HIS A 10 17.08 4.30 3.91
CA HIS A 10 18.33 3.98 4.60
C HIS A 10 19.53 4.65 3.93
N LYS A 11 20.68 4.66 4.61
CA LYS A 11 21.94 5.13 4.01
C LYS A 11 22.23 4.28 2.77
N ASP A 12 22.44 4.94 1.63
CA ASP A 12 22.68 4.34 0.31
C ASP A 12 21.47 3.69 -0.39
N GLU A 13 20.27 3.79 0.21
CA GLU A 13 19.03 3.37 -0.45
C GLU A 13 18.57 4.45 -1.46
N LYS A 14 18.23 4.02 -2.67
CA LYS A 14 17.80 4.88 -3.78
C LYS A 14 16.51 4.36 -4.38
N ILE A 15 15.63 5.29 -4.73
CA ILE A 15 14.42 4.98 -5.49
C ILE A 15 14.82 4.68 -6.93
N ILE A 16 14.33 3.56 -7.45
CA ILE A 16 14.53 3.14 -8.84
C ILE A 16 13.32 3.55 -9.67
N ASP A 17 12.11 3.20 -9.21
CA ASP A 17 10.87 3.46 -9.93
C ASP A 17 9.65 3.45 -8.98
N SER A 18 8.50 3.92 -9.47
CA SER A 18 7.24 3.94 -8.72
C SER A 18 6.02 3.80 -9.62
N TRP A 19 5.02 3.04 -9.18
CA TRP A 19 3.78 2.81 -9.90
C TRP A 19 2.56 3.09 -9.02
N GLN A 20 1.60 3.83 -9.58
CA GLN A 20 0.28 3.96 -8.96
C GLN A 20 -0.48 2.64 -9.12
N GLY A 21 -1.08 2.14 -8.05
CA GLY A 21 -1.80 0.88 -8.06
C GLY A 21 -2.70 0.70 -6.86
N THR A 22 -3.25 -0.49 -6.74
CA THR A 22 -4.14 -0.87 -5.64
C THR A 22 -3.71 -2.19 -5.04
N ARG A 23 -3.85 -2.36 -3.73
CA ARG A 23 -3.71 -3.66 -3.06
C ARG A 23 -5.04 -4.13 -2.49
N GLU A 24 -5.23 -5.43 -2.43
CA GLU A 24 -6.34 -6.03 -1.69
C GLU A 24 -5.87 -6.42 -0.29
N VAL A 25 -6.64 -6.04 0.72
CA VAL A 25 -6.41 -6.45 2.11
C VAL A 25 -7.71 -6.97 2.72
N ILE A 26 -7.59 -8.03 3.51
CA ILE A 26 -8.70 -8.51 4.33
C ILE A 26 -8.84 -7.54 5.50
N GLY A 27 -9.96 -6.83 5.55
CA GLY A 27 -10.18 -5.77 6.53
C GLY A 27 -11.63 -5.63 6.94
N PRO A 28 -11.90 -4.84 8.00
CA PRO A 28 -13.26 -4.55 8.38
C PRO A 28 -13.89 -3.57 7.39
N GLU A 29 -15.02 -3.98 6.84
CA GLU A 29 -15.94 -3.15 6.07
C GLU A 29 -17.21 -2.92 6.87
N TYR A 30 -17.78 -1.71 6.77
CA TYR A 30 -18.99 -1.35 7.48
C TYR A 30 -20.14 -1.26 6.49
N THR A 31 -20.99 -2.28 6.48
CA THR A 31 -22.17 -2.35 5.61
C THR A 31 -23.40 -1.78 6.33
N PRO A 32 -24.33 -1.12 5.61
CA PRO A 32 -25.60 -0.72 6.20
C PRO A 32 -26.39 -1.98 6.59
N SER A 33 -26.71 -2.15 7.87
CA SER A 33 -27.74 -3.12 8.29
C SER A 33 -29.12 -2.46 8.18
N GLY A 34 -30.19 -3.26 8.12
CA GLY A 34 -31.56 -2.80 7.81
C GLY A 34 -32.20 -1.71 8.70
N SER A 35 -31.47 -1.13 9.66
CA SER A 35 -31.84 0.04 10.46
C SER A 35 -30.99 1.24 10.00
N GLN A 36 -31.62 2.40 9.77
CA GLN A 36 -31.04 3.59 9.09
C GLN A 36 -29.71 4.12 9.67
N ASN A 37 -29.28 3.65 10.85
CA ASN A 37 -28.03 4.06 11.51
C ASN A 37 -27.13 2.91 11.99
N ASP A 38 -27.52 1.64 11.80
CA ASP A 38 -26.73 0.50 12.29
C ASP A 38 -25.80 -0.01 11.18
N LYS A 39 -24.49 0.14 11.41
CA LYS A 39 -23.46 -0.44 10.53
C LYS A 39 -22.96 -1.75 11.11
N GLU A 40 -23.07 -2.83 10.36
CA GLU A 40 -22.48 -4.11 10.72
C GLU A 40 -21.02 -4.13 10.27
N LYS A 41 -20.13 -4.61 11.14
CA LYS A 41 -18.71 -4.78 10.81
C LYS A 41 -18.51 -6.17 10.23
N VAL A 42 -18.30 -6.25 8.93
CA VAL A 42 -18.04 -7.50 8.21
C VAL A 42 -16.57 -7.55 7.81
N THR A 43 -15.99 -8.75 7.76
CA THR A 43 -14.66 -8.95 7.19
C THR A 43 -14.80 -9.14 5.68
N ALA A 44 -14.20 -8.25 4.90
CA ALA A 44 -14.28 -8.27 3.44
C ALA A 44 -12.92 -7.96 2.79
N ASN A 45 -12.82 -8.24 1.50
CA ASN A 45 -11.70 -7.79 0.67
C ASN A 45 -11.86 -6.30 0.41
N VAL A 46 -10.99 -5.49 1.01
CA VAL A 46 -10.99 -4.05 0.86
C VAL A 46 -9.86 -3.66 -0.08
N GLN A 47 -10.19 -2.95 -1.15
CA GLN A 47 -9.20 -2.37 -2.06
C GLN A 47 -8.62 -1.09 -1.44
N LYS A 48 -7.30 -0.97 -1.47
CA LYS A 48 -6.55 0.18 -0.98
C LYS A 48 -5.72 0.75 -2.10
N ASP A 49 -6.03 1.97 -2.49
CA ASP A 49 -5.21 2.74 -3.44
C ASP A 49 -3.85 3.05 -2.80
N GLY A 50 -2.82 3.14 -3.63
CA GLY A 50 -1.50 3.51 -3.17
C GLY A 50 -0.45 3.60 -4.26
N LEU A 51 0.79 3.77 -3.79
CA LEU A 51 1.98 3.83 -4.61
C LEU A 51 2.89 2.66 -4.26
N LEU A 52 3.23 1.84 -5.26
CA LEU A 52 4.28 0.84 -5.15
C LEU A 52 5.61 1.50 -5.51
N VAL A 53 6.58 1.46 -4.62
CA VAL A 53 7.90 2.07 -4.79
C VAL A 53 8.95 0.97 -4.77
N LEU A 54 9.74 0.88 -5.83
CA LEU A 54 10.91 0.03 -5.90
C LEU A 54 12.15 0.85 -5.50
N THR A 55 12.86 0.37 -4.50
CA THR A 55 14.20 0.84 -4.18
C THR A 55 15.24 -0.21 -4.55
N ASN A 56 16.51 0.15 -4.53
CA ASN A 56 17.61 -0.81 -4.71
C ASN A 56 17.75 -1.85 -3.58
N GLN A 57 16.89 -1.81 -2.55
CA GLN A 57 16.94 -2.73 -1.41
C GLN A 57 15.60 -3.38 -1.09
N ARG A 58 14.48 -2.74 -1.43
CA ARG A 58 13.15 -3.22 -1.05
C ARG A 58 12.04 -2.74 -1.96
N LEU A 59 10.93 -3.45 -1.90
CA LEU A 59 9.66 -3.03 -2.43
C LEU A 59 8.79 -2.47 -1.29
N VAL A 60 8.21 -1.27 -1.48
CA VAL A 60 7.41 -0.58 -0.46
C VAL A 60 6.06 -0.16 -1.03
N PHE A 61 4.96 -0.48 -0.35
CA PHE A 61 3.63 0.02 -0.72
C PHE A 61 3.15 1.11 0.24
N LEU A 62 2.93 2.31 -0.30
CA LEU A 62 2.39 3.47 0.41
C LEU A 62 0.88 3.56 0.11
N GLU A 63 0.02 3.26 1.08
CA GLU A 63 -1.44 3.42 0.92
C GLU A 63 -1.86 4.89 0.89
N GLY A 64 -2.78 5.27 0.02
CA GLY A 64 -3.34 6.62 -0.03
C GLY A 64 -3.47 7.15 -1.46
N GLN A 65 -3.97 8.38 -1.57
CA GLN A 65 -4.12 9.07 -2.85
C GLN A 65 -3.23 10.31 -2.87
N GLU A 66 -2.67 10.64 -4.04
CA GLU A 66 -1.96 11.90 -4.21
C GLU A 66 -2.88 13.10 -3.94
N PRO A 67 -2.35 14.21 -3.39
CA PRO A 67 -0.97 14.42 -2.92
C PRO A 67 -0.78 14.08 -1.42
N ASP A 68 -1.76 13.41 -0.81
CA ASP A 68 -1.95 13.32 0.63
C ASP A 68 -1.50 11.97 1.22
N PHE A 69 -0.45 11.37 0.65
CA PHE A 69 0.32 10.28 1.27
C PHE A 69 0.96 10.66 2.64
N LYS A 70 0.56 11.78 3.26
CA LYS A 70 1.11 12.44 4.45
C LYS A 70 0.92 11.67 5.77
N LYS A 71 0.11 10.61 5.81
CA LYS A 71 -0.18 9.87 7.06
C LYS A 71 0.07 8.36 6.96
N VAL A 72 0.91 7.98 6.02
CA VAL A 72 0.96 6.60 5.56
C VAL A 72 2.19 5.95 6.16
N GLY A 73 1.99 5.19 7.24
CA GLY A 73 2.96 4.16 7.57
C GLY A 73 3.08 3.24 6.35
N ALA A 74 4.28 3.08 5.81
CA ALA A 74 4.53 2.11 4.75
C ALA A 74 3.89 0.78 5.16
N SER A 75 2.91 0.36 4.36
CA SER A 75 1.94 -0.64 4.76
C SER A 75 2.42 -2.07 4.50
N ILE A 76 3.34 -2.20 3.54
CA ILE A 76 4.13 -3.39 3.22
C ILE A 76 5.55 -2.94 2.94
N LYS A 77 6.51 -3.71 3.44
CA LYS A 77 7.94 -3.60 3.10
C LYS A 77 8.44 -5.02 2.89
N VAL A 78 8.98 -5.29 1.71
CA VAL A 78 9.56 -6.59 1.36
C VAL A 78 10.99 -6.34 0.94
N SER A 79 11.96 -7.01 1.57
CA SER A 79 13.35 -6.94 1.12
C SER A 79 13.44 -7.58 -0.27
N LEU A 80 14.27 -7.03 -1.16
CA LEU A 80 14.51 -7.71 -2.44
C LEU A 80 15.21 -9.06 -2.25
N ASP A 81 15.94 -9.24 -1.14
CA ASP A 81 16.55 -10.52 -0.78
C ASP A 81 15.51 -11.59 -0.40
N ASP A 82 14.28 -11.19 -0.05
CA ASP A 82 13.18 -12.11 0.31
C ASP A 82 12.28 -12.45 -0.91
N VAL A 83 12.61 -11.94 -2.10
CA VAL A 83 11.85 -12.21 -3.33
C VAL A 83 12.46 -13.42 -4.03
N ASP A 84 11.84 -14.58 -3.82
CA ASP A 84 12.34 -15.86 -4.36
C ASP A 84 12.14 -15.97 -5.88
N ASP A 85 10.96 -15.60 -6.38
CA ASP A 85 10.56 -15.78 -7.78
C ASP A 85 9.67 -14.63 -8.27
N VAL A 86 9.76 -14.31 -9.57
CA VAL A 86 8.87 -13.36 -10.26
C VAL A 86 8.07 -14.12 -11.32
N LEU A 87 6.78 -14.30 -11.05
CA LEU A 87 5.86 -14.98 -11.98
C LEU A 87 5.32 -13.98 -13.01
N PHE A 88 5.42 -14.37 -14.29
CA PHE A 88 4.81 -13.64 -15.40
C PHE A 88 3.67 -14.47 -15.96
N GLU A 89 2.43 -14.01 -15.78
CA GLU A 89 1.28 -14.54 -16.51
C GLU A 89 1.16 -13.80 -17.86
N ARG A 90 1.04 -14.56 -18.95
CA ARG A 90 0.93 -14.06 -20.33
C ARG A 90 -0.53 -13.92 -20.76
#